data_AF-A0A1Q6VE23-F1
#
_entry.id   AF-A0A1Q6VE23-F1
#
_cell.length_a   1.000
_cell.length_b   1.000
_cell.length_c   1.000
_cell.angle_alpha   90.00
_cell.angle_beta   90.00
_cell.angle_gamma   90.00
#
_symmetry.space_group_name_H-M   'P 1'
#
loop_
_entity.id
_entity.type
_entity.pdbx_description
1 polymer ?
#
loop_
_entity_poly.entity_id
_entity_poly.type
_entity_poly.pdbx_seq_one_letter_code
_entity_poly.pdbx_strand_id
1 'polypeptide(L)'
;MPFLDHLEELRWRILYSLLAVVVGTLVGWVIVEHIDVIGLLIEPIKPLIPGGKLRVTSPTEPFFITLKFAFVVGVVLASPVVGYQAWAFLTPALYERERRLIVPALSAGALLFLAGASAAYLWVLPRALAVLLSFQHNVFDPLITADKYFGFAAQLIIAFGVVTELPLVVVILAILGLVTPQFLARNRRYAIAFSAVAAALLAPPDAVSMLLMMVPLWLLYEVSIWCAWVVEKRRRRRQRAEGGAASAAALGVLLLFALGGSLEAQIPSRPPLRPSRPDTGRTAADTVQGRALDTATARKLGLPTGPSRSFPASDAVIDSLKKLKGYRVTQYTSDTLIVQGGDTETIHLRGTAYVEREGTKVESDSIRYQRQSCRLDAVGDPKLFDQATVLVGETMAYDTCVKRGTVHNALTDFQQGSAHWIVTGDLAVDSGSTRLYGANSNITSDDNPVPDYHFATGQMKWLNKNVMVARPAVLYIHDVPIMWLPFIFQDVRRGRRSGILVPRFGLSDIVRPTRRYQRHVANLGYYFVVNDYVDFLISGDWYADRYLAFKGQTRYRWLDHFI
;
A
#
# COMPACT_ATOMS: atom_id res chain seq x y z
N MET A 1 -19.28 -8.06 -1.22
CA MET A 1 -19.70 -7.14 -2.30
C MET A 1 -18.48 -6.74 -3.11
N PRO A 2 -18.60 -6.56 -4.44
CA PRO A 2 -17.58 -5.91 -5.29
C PRO A 2 -17.10 -4.57 -4.70
N PHE A 3 -15.85 -4.17 -4.98
CA PHE A 3 -15.26 -2.91 -4.47
C PHE A 3 -16.03 -1.66 -4.93
N LEU A 4 -16.58 -1.68 -6.16
CA LEU A 4 -17.36 -0.57 -6.71
C LEU A 4 -18.68 -0.36 -5.96
N ASP A 5 -19.38 -1.46 -5.63
CA ASP A 5 -20.63 -1.41 -4.85
C ASP A 5 -20.39 -0.84 -3.45
N HIS A 6 -19.22 -1.10 -2.86
CA HIS A 6 -18.84 -0.52 -1.57
C HIS A 6 -18.59 0.99 -1.64
N LEU A 7 -18.02 1.49 -2.74
CA LEU A 7 -17.88 2.93 -2.98
C LEU A 7 -19.23 3.61 -3.22
N GLU A 8 -20.16 2.93 -3.89
CA GLU A 8 -21.51 3.44 -4.09
C GLU A 8 -22.29 3.51 -2.76
N GLU A 9 -22.12 2.52 -1.89
CA GLU A 9 -22.67 2.57 -0.53
C GLU A 9 -22.12 3.78 0.24
N LEU A 10 -20.81 4.06 0.17
CA LEU A 10 -20.20 5.23 0.83
C LEU A 10 -20.87 6.54 0.41
N ARG A 11 -21.12 6.72 -0.90
CA ARG A 11 -21.78 7.92 -1.45
C ARG A 11 -23.14 8.14 -0.80
N TRP A 12 -23.98 7.11 -0.78
CA TRP A 12 -25.32 7.22 -0.22
C TRP A 12 -25.30 7.46 1.29
N ARG A 13 -24.39 6.80 2.03
CA ARG A 13 -24.20 7.01 3.48
C ARG A 13 -23.83 8.46 3.80
N ILE A 14 -22.89 9.04 3.03
CA ILE A 14 -22.48 10.44 3.18
C ILE A 14 -23.67 11.38 2.89
N LEU A 15 -24.45 11.11 1.84
CA LEU A 15 -25.60 11.93 1.48
C LEU A 15 -26.69 11.90 2.57
N TYR A 16 -26.99 10.73 3.14
CA TYR A 16 -27.92 10.64 4.26
C TYR A 16 -27.41 11.31 5.54
N SER A 17 -26.12 11.21 5.84
CA SER A 17 -25.51 11.94 6.96
C SER A 17 -25.58 13.45 6.76
N LEU A 18 -25.31 13.94 5.56
CA LEU A 18 -25.43 15.36 5.22
C LEU A 18 -26.87 15.83 5.33
N LEU A 19 -27.83 15.07 4.80
CA LEU A 19 -29.25 15.36 4.92
C LEU A 19 -29.70 15.43 6.39
N ALA A 20 -29.22 14.49 7.23
CA ALA A 20 -29.51 14.49 8.66
C ALA A 20 -28.97 15.74 9.35
N VAL A 21 -27.77 16.21 9.00
CA VAL A 21 -27.19 17.47 9.53
C VAL A 21 -28.00 18.68 9.07
N VAL A 22 -28.44 18.74 7.82
CA VAL A 22 -29.28 19.83 7.30
C VAL A 22 -30.63 19.88 8.03
N VAL A 23 -31.32 18.74 8.13
CA VAL A 23 -32.59 18.65 8.86
C VAL A 23 -32.39 18.97 10.35
N GLY A 24 -31.33 18.43 10.95
CA GLY A 24 -30.94 18.74 12.33
C GLY A 24 -30.68 20.24 12.53
N THR A 25 -30.04 20.92 11.58
CA THR A 25 -29.77 22.36 11.64
C THR A 25 -31.06 23.17 11.53
N LEU A 26 -32.02 22.77 10.70
CA LEU A 26 -33.33 23.42 10.61
C LEU A 26 -34.11 23.27 11.92
N VAL A 27 -34.10 22.07 12.52
CA VAL A 27 -34.71 21.84 13.85
C VAL A 27 -33.97 22.62 14.93
N GLY A 28 -32.63 22.64 14.86
CA GLY A 28 -31.77 23.40 15.77
C GLY A 28 -32.04 24.90 15.71
N TRP A 29 -32.36 25.44 14.52
CA TRP A 29 -32.77 26.83 14.36
C TRP A 29 -34.04 27.13 15.16
N VAL A 30 -35.08 26.30 15.00
CA VAL A 30 -36.34 26.45 15.74
C VAL A 30 -36.11 26.39 17.25
N ILE A 31 -35.23 25.49 17.70
CA ILE A 31 -34.87 25.33 19.12
C ILE A 31 -34.12 26.55 19.65
N VAL A 32 -33.14 27.08 18.90
CA VAL A 32 -32.36 28.27 19.32
C VAL A 32 -33.22 29.53 19.33
N GLU A 33 -34.26 29.59 18.52
CA GLU A 33 -35.21 30.70 18.50
C GLU A 33 -36.24 30.62 19.65
N HIS A 34 -36.68 29.42 20.03
CA HIS A 34 -37.68 29.21 21.09
C HIS A 34 -37.07 29.07 22.49
N ILE A 35 -35.87 28.51 22.60
CA ILE A 35 -35.13 28.32 23.85
C ILE A 35 -34.03 29.37 23.86
N ASP A 36 -33.86 30.07 24.98
CA ASP A 36 -32.86 31.13 25.17
C ASP A 36 -31.42 30.55 25.24
N VAL A 37 -31.00 29.82 24.20
CA VAL A 37 -29.72 29.12 24.08
C VAL A 37 -28.56 30.12 24.16
N ILE A 38 -28.75 31.32 23.62
CA ILE A 38 -27.78 32.43 23.74
C ILE A 38 -27.60 32.84 25.21
N GLY A 39 -28.70 32.92 25.98
CA GLY A 39 -28.67 33.22 27.41
C GLY A 39 -27.95 32.16 28.23
N LEU A 40 -28.19 30.88 27.92
CA LEU A 40 -27.46 29.75 28.48
C LEU A 40 -25.96 29.87 28.18
N LEU A 41 -25.58 30.16 26.92
CA LEU A 41 -24.17 30.22 26.56
C LEU A 41 -23.39 31.38 27.18
N ILE A 42 -24.05 32.47 27.56
CA ILE A 42 -23.39 33.61 28.21
C ILE A 42 -23.17 33.33 29.70
N GLU A 43 -24.00 32.50 30.33
CA GLU A 43 -23.99 32.19 31.77
C GLU A 43 -22.61 31.85 32.37
N PRO A 44 -21.81 30.92 31.82
CA PRO A 44 -20.52 30.53 32.41
C PRO A 44 -19.46 31.64 32.38
N ILE A 45 -19.70 32.73 31.65
CA ILE A 45 -18.71 33.78 31.39
C ILE A 45 -19.16 35.15 31.91
N LYS A 46 -20.42 35.28 32.33
CA LYS A 46 -20.91 36.45 33.09
C LYS A 46 -19.96 36.88 34.22
N PRO A 47 -19.35 35.98 35.04
CA PRO A 47 -18.43 36.40 36.09
C PRO A 47 -17.04 36.85 35.59
N LEU A 48 -16.68 36.55 34.33
CA LEU A 48 -15.37 36.85 33.75
C LEU A 48 -15.36 38.13 32.89
N ILE A 49 -16.52 38.73 32.57
CA ILE A 49 -16.61 39.93 31.72
C ILE A 49 -16.87 41.19 32.56
N PRO A 50 -15.98 42.21 32.54
CA PRO A 50 -16.27 43.50 33.16
C PRO A 50 -17.48 44.17 32.46
N GLY A 51 -18.58 44.36 33.19
CA GLY A 51 -19.82 44.97 32.69
C GLY A 51 -20.86 44.01 32.09
N GLY A 52 -20.59 42.70 32.03
CA GLY A 52 -21.59 41.65 31.79
C GLY A 52 -22.34 41.66 30.45
N LYS A 53 -21.94 42.49 29.48
CA LYS A 53 -22.60 42.62 28.16
C LYS A 53 -21.60 42.54 27.02
N LEU A 54 -21.81 41.58 26.11
CA LEU A 54 -21.06 41.47 24.86
C LEU A 54 -21.49 42.58 23.90
N ARG A 55 -20.53 43.21 23.22
CA ARG A 55 -20.83 44.24 22.21
C ARG A 55 -20.93 43.60 20.82
N VAL A 56 -21.91 44.08 20.06
CA VAL A 56 -22.16 43.68 18.66
C VAL A 56 -21.59 44.78 17.77
N THR A 57 -20.75 44.41 16.79
CA THR A 57 -20.05 45.36 15.91
C THR A 57 -20.76 45.61 14.58
N SER A 58 -21.68 44.73 14.18
CA SER A 58 -22.44 44.83 12.93
C SER A 58 -23.89 44.35 13.11
N PRO A 59 -24.86 44.92 12.36
CA PRO A 59 -26.27 44.53 12.48
C PRO A 59 -26.53 43.07 12.02
N THR A 60 -25.64 42.50 11.22
CA THR A 60 -25.74 41.12 10.71
C THR A 60 -25.23 40.06 11.70
N GLU A 61 -24.47 40.45 12.72
CA GLU A 61 -23.87 39.51 13.68
C GLU A 61 -24.86 38.59 14.40
N PRO A 62 -25.99 39.08 14.95
CA PRO A 62 -26.95 38.22 15.63
C PRO A 62 -27.48 37.10 14.74
N PHE A 63 -27.72 37.39 13.45
CA PHE A 63 -28.15 36.38 12.48
C PHE A 63 -27.11 35.27 12.29
N PHE A 64 -25.84 35.63 12.09
CA PHE A 64 -24.76 34.63 11.94
C PHE A 64 -24.49 33.84 13.22
N ILE A 65 -24.65 34.47 14.40
CA ILE A 65 -24.54 33.80 15.69
C ILE A 65 -25.64 32.74 15.82
N THR A 66 -26.90 33.12 15.57
CA THR A 66 -28.03 32.19 15.60
C THR A 66 -27.84 31.04 14.61
N LEU A 67 -27.37 31.32 13.39
CA LEU A 67 -27.08 30.28 12.39
C LEU A 67 -25.97 29.30 12.84
N LYS A 68 -24.88 29.82 13.41
CA LYS A 68 -23.78 28.98 13.93
C LYS A 68 -24.27 28.06 15.05
N PHE A 69 -25.12 28.53 15.96
CA PHE A 69 -25.67 27.69 17.02
C PHE A 69 -26.74 26.73 16.57
N ALA A 70 -27.61 27.15 15.65
CA ALA A 70 -28.53 26.25 14.98
C ALA A 70 -27.78 25.08 14.35
N PHE A 71 -26.63 25.35 13.74
CA PHE A 71 -25.74 24.31 13.20
C PHE A 71 -25.12 23.44 14.29
N VAL A 72 -24.57 24.01 15.37
CA VAL A 72 -24.01 23.22 16.49
C VAL A 72 -25.06 22.30 17.10
N VAL A 73 -26.22 22.84 17.47
CA VAL A 73 -27.36 22.08 18.01
C VAL A 73 -27.84 21.05 16.99
N GLY A 74 -27.88 21.42 15.71
CA GLY A 74 -28.25 20.51 14.64
C GLY A 74 -27.30 19.33 14.46
N VAL A 75 -26.00 19.55 14.57
CA VAL A 75 -24.99 18.48 14.56
C VAL A 75 -25.15 17.58 15.79
N VAL A 76 -25.42 18.15 16.96
CA VAL A 76 -25.69 17.37 18.18
C VAL A 76 -26.91 16.46 17.99
N LEU A 77 -28.01 17.00 17.46
CA LEU A 77 -29.23 16.24 17.18
C LEU A 77 -29.06 15.22 16.06
N ALA A 78 -28.25 15.53 15.05
CA ALA A 78 -27.95 14.64 13.94
C ALA A 78 -26.94 13.54 14.29
N SER A 79 -26.18 13.69 15.39
CA SER A 79 -25.11 12.76 15.79
C SER A 79 -25.53 11.28 15.85
N PRO A 80 -26.74 10.87 16.32
CA PRO A 80 -27.12 9.46 16.33
C PRO A 80 -27.33 8.91 14.91
N VAL A 81 -27.83 9.74 13.99
CA VAL A 81 -28.06 9.35 12.60
C VAL A 81 -26.72 9.28 11.86
N VAL A 82 -25.84 10.27 12.05
CA VAL A 82 -24.49 10.28 11.47
C VAL A 82 -23.67 9.09 11.97
N GLY A 83 -23.73 8.81 13.27
CA GLY A 83 -23.10 7.64 13.89
C GLY A 83 -23.62 6.33 13.31
N TYR A 84 -24.95 6.22 13.09
CA TYR A 84 -25.56 5.04 12.46
C TYR A 84 -25.08 4.84 11.02
N GLN A 85 -25.03 5.89 10.20
CA GLN A 85 -24.59 5.78 8.82
C GLN A 85 -23.11 5.47 8.71
N ALA A 86 -22.27 6.07 9.56
CA ALA A 86 -20.86 5.72 9.66
C ALA A 86 -20.71 4.23 10.00
N TRP A 87 -21.48 3.73 10.97
CA TRP A 87 -21.47 2.32 11.37
C TRP A 87 -21.97 1.37 10.28
N ALA A 88 -23.05 1.74 9.60
CA ALA A 88 -23.65 0.92 8.56
C ALA A 88 -22.67 0.69 7.39
N PHE A 89 -21.80 1.67 7.10
CA PHE A 89 -20.70 1.53 6.16
C PHE A 89 -19.60 0.55 6.62
N LEU A 90 -19.31 0.48 7.92
CA LEU A 90 -18.32 -0.47 8.49
C LEU A 90 -18.87 -1.89 8.67
N THR A 91 -20.20 -2.04 8.75
CA THR A 91 -20.89 -3.32 9.00
C THR A 91 -20.50 -4.47 8.07
N PRO A 92 -20.27 -4.31 6.74
CA PRO A 92 -19.85 -5.43 5.88
C PRO A 92 -18.50 -6.05 6.28
N ALA A 93 -17.69 -5.38 7.10
CA ALA A 93 -16.44 -5.92 7.62
C ALA A 93 -16.60 -6.76 8.92
N LEU A 94 -17.81 -6.82 9.51
CA LEU A 94 -18.06 -7.49 10.79
C LEU A 94 -18.74 -8.86 10.63
N TYR A 95 -18.43 -9.78 11.55
CA TYR A 95 -19.12 -11.06 11.65
C TYR A 95 -20.57 -10.89 12.12
N GLU A 96 -21.48 -11.76 11.70
CA GLU A 96 -22.92 -11.68 12.03
C GLU A 96 -23.19 -11.62 13.55
N ARG A 97 -22.34 -12.26 14.36
CA ARG A 97 -22.43 -12.25 15.83
C ARG A 97 -22.01 -10.89 16.44
N GLU A 98 -21.18 -10.13 15.74
CA GLU A 98 -20.69 -8.80 16.17
C GLU A 98 -21.67 -7.70 15.79
N ARG A 99 -22.53 -7.93 14.80
CA ARG A 99 -23.61 -7.01 14.38
C ARG A 99 -24.56 -6.63 15.52
N ARG A 100 -24.69 -7.48 16.55
CA ARG A 100 -25.51 -7.20 17.75
C ARG A 100 -24.91 -6.11 18.66
N LEU A 101 -23.61 -5.82 18.53
CA LEU A 101 -22.92 -4.77 19.29
C LEU A 101 -23.16 -3.37 18.70
N ILE A 102 -23.80 -3.26 17.54
CA ILE A 102 -24.07 -1.97 16.87
C ILE A 102 -24.98 -1.09 17.71
N VAL A 103 -26.11 -1.63 18.19
CA VAL A 103 -27.10 -0.86 18.96
C VAL A 103 -26.50 -0.28 20.26
N PRO A 104 -25.83 -1.06 21.13
CA PRO A 104 -25.22 -0.50 22.33
C PRO A 104 -24.05 0.44 22.04
N ALA A 105 -23.28 0.20 20.97
CA ALA A 105 -22.21 1.11 20.55
C ALA A 105 -22.75 2.46 20.06
N LEU A 106 -23.85 2.46 19.32
CA LEU A 106 -24.49 3.68 18.83
C LEU A 106 -25.07 4.51 19.98
N SER A 107 -25.75 3.88 20.94
CA SER A 107 -26.23 4.58 22.13
C SER A 107 -25.07 5.11 22.98
N ALA A 108 -23.98 4.35 23.08
CA ALA A 108 -22.79 4.79 23.80
C ALA A 108 -22.16 6.01 23.11
N GLY A 109 -22.04 6.02 21.78
CA GLY A 109 -21.53 7.15 21.00
C GLY A 109 -22.37 8.41 21.17
N ALA A 110 -23.69 8.31 21.00
CA ALA A 110 -24.59 9.46 21.22
C ALA A 110 -24.44 10.05 22.63
N LEU A 111 -24.33 9.21 23.67
CA LEU A 111 -24.09 9.66 25.03
C LEU A 111 -22.69 10.28 25.21
N LEU A 112 -21.68 9.71 24.56
CA LEU A 112 -20.29 10.20 24.61
C LEU A 112 -20.18 11.57 23.93
N PHE A 113 -20.84 11.75 22.79
CA PHE A 113 -20.91 13.01 22.06
C PHE A 113 -21.57 14.10 22.90
N LEU A 114 -22.73 13.80 23.51
CA LEU A 114 -23.41 14.70 24.42
C LEU A 114 -22.55 15.05 25.63
N ALA A 115 -21.92 14.06 26.25
CA ALA A 115 -21.01 14.27 27.38
C ALA A 115 -19.81 15.14 26.99
N GLY A 116 -19.25 14.95 25.80
CA GLY A 116 -18.16 15.77 25.26
C GLY A 116 -18.58 17.21 25.02
N ALA A 117 -19.72 17.43 24.36
CA ALA A 117 -20.29 18.75 24.14
C ALA A 117 -20.57 19.48 25.47
N SER A 118 -21.17 18.78 26.45
CA SER A 118 -21.41 19.32 27.79
C SER A 118 -20.12 19.63 28.54
N ALA A 119 -19.10 18.76 28.48
CA ALA A 119 -17.81 19.00 29.10
C ALA A 119 -17.07 20.20 28.46
N ALA A 120 -17.17 20.35 27.14
CA ALA A 120 -16.61 21.49 26.44
C ALA A 120 -17.20 22.82 26.95
N TYR A 121 -18.52 22.86 27.07
CA TYR A 121 -19.26 24.04 27.54
C TYR A 121 -19.06 24.34 29.04
N LEU A 122 -19.16 23.34 29.90
CA LEU A 122 -19.12 23.53 31.36
C LEU A 122 -17.70 23.64 31.93
N TRP A 123 -16.72 22.96 31.32
CA TRP A 123 -15.38 22.83 31.91
C TRP A 123 -14.28 23.49 31.09
N VAL A 124 -14.27 23.28 29.77
CA VAL A 124 -13.14 23.72 28.93
C VAL A 124 -13.28 25.20 28.58
N LEU A 125 -14.45 25.62 28.11
CA LEU A 125 -14.74 27.00 27.72
C LEU A 125 -14.43 28.03 28.81
N PRO A 126 -14.92 27.91 30.07
CA PRO A 126 -14.61 28.90 31.11
C PRO A 126 -13.13 28.92 31.50
N ARG A 127 -12.44 27.76 31.49
CA ARG A 127 -11.00 27.70 31.80
C ARG A 127 -10.14 28.30 30.70
N ALA A 128 -10.48 28.04 29.44
CA ALA A 128 -9.81 28.66 28.31
C ALA A 128 -9.94 30.18 28.40
N LEU A 129 -11.14 30.69 28.65
CA LEU A 129 -11.38 32.13 28.79
C LEU A 129 -10.69 32.73 30.03
N ALA A 130 -10.69 32.04 31.17
CA ALA A 130 -9.96 32.49 32.36
C ALA A 130 -8.47 32.69 32.07
N VAL A 131 -7.85 31.76 31.32
CA VAL A 131 -6.45 31.86 30.90
C VAL A 131 -6.26 33.01 29.91
N LEU A 132 -7.08 33.10 28.87
CA LEU A 132 -7.03 34.18 27.87
C LEU A 132 -7.15 35.58 28.50
N LEU A 133 -8.03 35.73 29.49
CA LEU A 133 -8.23 37.00 30.21
C LEU A 133 -7.13 37.26 31.24
N SER A 134 -6.48 36.23 31.80
CA SER A 134 -5.38 36.42 32.76
C SER A 134 -4.14 37.09 32.16
N PHE A 135 -3.96 37.07 30.83
CA PHE A 135 -2.88 37.78 30.13
C PHE A 135 -3.14 39.28 29.95
N GLN A 136 -4.35 39.75 30.26
CA GLN A 136 -4.69 41.16 30.13
C GLN A 136 -3.97 41.96 31.22
N HIS A 137 -3.00 42.77 30.79
CA HIS A 137 -2.36 43.76 31.65
C HIS A 137 -3.29 44.98 31.76
N ASN A 138 -3.34 45.61 32.94
CA ASN A 138 -4.24 46.70 33.34
C ASN A 138 -4.20 48.01 32.51
N VAL A 139 -3.65 47.96 31.29
CA VAL A 139 -3.45 49.09 30.37
C VAL A 139 -4.52 49.13 29.27
N PHE A 140 -5.23 48.03 29.01
CA PHE A 140 -6.25 47.95 27.95
C PHE A 140 -7.61 47.49 28.48
N ASP A 141 -8.68 48.22 28.15
CA ASP A 141 -10.05 47.78 28.38
C ASP A 141 -10.41 46.68 27.36
N PRO A 142 -10.68 45.44 27.78
CA PRO A 142 -10.93 44.34 26.87
C PRO A 142 -12.31 44.44 26.22
N LEU A 143 -12.35 44.72 24.92
CA LEU A 143 -13.58 44.72 24.13
C LEU A 143 -13.82 43.35 23.51
N ILE A 144 -14.62 42.52 24.18
CA ILE A 144 -14.99 41.18 23.68
C ILE A 144 -16.23 41.30 22.78
N THR A 145 -16.03 41.08 21.48
CA THR A 145 -17.12 41.04 20.48
C THR A 145 -17.88 39.72 20.55
N ALA A 146 -19.20 39.77 20.39
CA ALA A 146 -20.08 38.60 20.39
C ALA A 146 -19.66 37.54 19.36
N ASP A 147 -19.36 37.90 18.12
CA ASP A 147 -18.99 36.95 17.06
C ASP A 147 -17.76 36.10 17.39
N LYS A 148 -16.71 36.72 17.95
CA LYS A 148 -15.46 36.03 18.30
C LYS A 148 -15.69 35.04 19.43
N TYR A 149 -16.43 35.45 20.45
CA TYR A 149 -16.78 34.59 21.57
C TYR A 149 -17.60 33.38 21.10
N PHE A 150 -18.70 33.63 20.39
CA PHE A 150 -19.61 32.58 19.96
C PHE A 150 -19.03 31.67 18.90
N GLY A 151 -18.22 32.20 17.98
CA GLY A 151 -17.47 31.40 17.01
C GLY A 151 -16.49 30.44 17.69
N PHE A 152 -15.74 30.94 18.68
CA PHE A 152 -14.84 30.12 19.49
C PHE A 152 -15.60 29.02 20.27
N ALA A 153 -16.69 29.38 20.95
CA ALA A 153 -17.51 28.43 21.70
C ALA A 153 -18.12 27.35 20.80
N ALA A 154 -18.69 27.72 19.65
CA ALA A 154 -19.28 26.79 18.68
C ALA A 154 -18.24 25.79 18.14
N GLN A 155 -17.08 26.28 17.72
CA GLN A 155 -15.98 25.44 17.23
C GLN A 155 -15.49 24.47 18.31
N LEU A 156 -15.36 24.95 19.55
CA LEU A 156 -14.90 24.16 20.69
C LEU A 156 -15.90 23.05 21.06
N ILE A 157 -17.20 23.34 21.11
CA ILE A 157 -18.25 22.36 21.42
C ILE A 157 -18.29 21.24 20.37
N ILE A 158 -18.28 21.59 19.08
CA ILE A 158 -18.29 20.61 17.98
C ILE A 158 -17.04 19.74 18.05
N ALA A 159 -15.88 20.35 18.20
CA ALA A 159 -14.62 19.62 18.20
C ALA A 159 -14.50 18.66 19.39
N PHE A 160 -14.86 19.11 20.59
CA PHE A 160 -14.85 18.23 21.75
C PHE A 160 -15.86 17.09 21.62
N GLY A 161 -17.07 17.35 21.09
CA GLY A 161 -18.05 16.30 20.81
C GLY A 161 -17.50 15.24 19.85
N VAL A 162 -16.86 15.66 18.76
CA VAL A 162 -16.24 14.74 17.77
C VAL A 162 -15.04 13.99 18.36
N VAL A 163 -14.16 14.68 19.10
CA VAL A 163 -12.98 14.04 19.72
C VAL A 163 -13.40 13.03 20.78
N THR A 164 -14.48 13.29 21.54
CA THR A 164 -14.96 12.32 22.53
C THR A 164 -15.43 11.00 21.91
N GLU A 165 -15.64 10.91 20.60
CA GLU A 165 -15.90 9.64 19.91
C GLU A 165 -14.65 8.77 19.76
N LEU A 166 -13.43 9.31 19.95
CA LEU A 166 -12.18 8.57 19.81
C LEU A 166 -12.13 7.29 20.66
N PRO A 167 -12.45 7.30 21.98
CA PRO A 167 -12.58 6.09 22.77
C PRO A 167 -13.50 5.02 22.16
N LEU A 168 -14.65 5.42 21.63
CA LEU A 168 -15.60 4.49 21.01
C LEU A 168 -15.00 3.87 19.75
N VAL A 169 -14.43 4.69 18.86
CA VAL A 169 -13.79 4.24 17.63
C VAL A 169 -12.65 3.25 17.93
N VAL A 170 -11.80 3.57 18.92
CA VAL A 170 -10.68 2.70 19.33
C VAL A 170 -11.18 1.37 19.91
N VAL A 171 -12.23 1.39 20.74
CA VAL A 171 -12.85 0.16 21.27
C VAL A 171 -13.33 -0.72 20.13
N ILE A 172 -13.97 -0.14 19.12
CA ILE A 172 -14.47 -0.88 17.95
C ILE A 172 -13.31 -1.49 17.18
N LEU A 173 -12.27 -0.71 16.86
CA LEU A 173 -11.08 -1.21 16.18
C LEU A 173 -10.37 -2.33 16.97
N ALA A 174 -10.40 -2.26 18.30
CA ALA A 174 -9.89 -3.31 19.17
C ALA A 174 -10.75 -4.58 19.17
N ILE A 175 -12.08 -4.45 19.07
CA ILE A 175 -12.99 -5.60 18.89
C ILE A 175 -12.71 -6.30 17.56
N LEU A 176 -12.51 -5.54 16.48
CA LEU A 176 -12.18 -6.05 15.14
C LEU A 176 -10.78 -6.69 15.05
N GLY A 177 -9.94 -6.50 16.07
CA GLY A 177 -8.56 -6.98 16.08
C GLY A 177 -7.62 -6.19 15.15
N LEU A 178 -8.05 -5.03 14.65
CA LEU A 178 -7.22 -4.14 13.83
C LEU A 178 -6.18 -3.39 14.68
N VAL A 179 -6.51 -3.15 15.95
CA VAL A 179 -5.66 -2.37 16.88
C VAL A 179 -5.50 -3.12 18.19
N THR A 180 -4.28 -3.19 18.71
CA THR A 180 -3.98 -3.71 20.05
C THR A 180 -3.65 -2.56 21.02
N PRO A 181 -3.93 -2.70 22.34
CA PRO A 181 -3.53 -1.72 23.35
C PRO A 181 -2.01 -1.51 23.37
N GLN A 182 -1.25 -2.54 23.01
CA GLN A 182 0.22 -2.49 22.91
C GLN A 182 0.65 -1.62 21.73
N PHE A 183 -0.03 -1.72 20.58
CA PHE A 183 0.21 -0.87 19.42
C PHE A 183 -0.08 0.60 19.74
N LEU A 184 -1.22 0.89 20.39
CA LEU A 184 -1.56 2.25 20.83
C LEU A 184 -0.56 2.79 21.85
N ALA A 185 -0.20 1.99 22.85
CA ALA A 185 0.77 2.39 23.87
C ALA A 185 2.17 2.66 23.28
N ARG A 186 2.60 1.92 22.25
CA ARG A 186 3.86 2.18 21.54
C ARG A 186 3.84 3.49 20.75
N ASN A 187 2.66 3.90 20.28
CA ASN A 187 2.48 5.06 19.41
C ASN A 187 2.03 6.34 20.16
N ARG A 188 2.16 6.40 21.48
CA ARG A 188 1.82 7.58 22.33
C ARG A 188 2.42 8.90 21.83
N ARG A 189 3.67 8.86 21.34
CA ARG A 189 4.35 10.05 20.80
C ARG A 189 3.59 10.69 19.63
N TYR A 190 2.95 9.88 18.80
CA TYR A 190 2.16 10.37 17.67
C TYR A 190 0.82 10.94 18.15
N ALA A 191 0.19 10.31 19.13
CA ALA A 191 -1.05 10.83 19.73
C ALA A 191 -0.84 12.21 20.39
N ILE A 192 0.29 12.40 21.08
CA ILE A 192 0.67 13.71 21.64
C ILE A 192 0.82 14.73 20.51
N ALA A 193 1.54 14.39 19.43
CA ALA A 193 1.68 15.29 18.27
C ALA A 193 0.34 15.65 17.62
N PHE A 194 -0.55 14.68 17.41
CA PHE A 194 -1.89 14.94 16.87
C PHE A 194 -2.76 15.76 17.83
N SER A 195 -2.68 15.52 19.14
CA SER A 195 -3.40 16.33 20.13
C SER A 195 -2.90 17.77 20.18
N ALA A 196 -1.60 17.99 19.97
CA ALA A 196 -1.01 19.33 19.86
C ALA A 196 -1.50 20.04 18.59
N VAL A 197 -1.51 19.36 17.45
CA VAL A 197 -2.05 19.93 16.19
C VAL A 197 -3.54 20.26 16.33
N ALA A 198 -4.33 19.35 16.90
CA ALA A 198 -5.75 19.59 17.14
C ALA A 198 -5.96 20.77 18.10
N ALA A 199 -5.22 20.84 19.21
CA ALA A 199 -5.28 21.96 20.14
C ALA A 199 -4.88 23.29 19.48
N ALA A 200 -3.86 23.30 18.61
CA ALA A 200 -3.42 24.49 17.88
C ALA A 200 -4.44 24.99 16.84
N LEU A 201 -5.27 24.09 16.29
CA LEU A 201 -6.36 24.46 15.37
C LEU A 201 -7.60 24.96 16.12
N LEU A 202 -7.79 24.53 17.37
CA LEU A 202 -8.98 24.80 18.18
C LEU A 202 -8.83 26.01 19.10
N ALA A 203 -7.65 26.16 19.68
CA ALA A 203 -7.30 27.32 20.48
C ALA A 203 -6.80 28.44 19.57
N PRO A 204 -6.95 29.72 19.98
CA PRO A 204 -6.15 30.80 19.43
C PRO A 204 -4.64 30.49 19.50
N PRO A 205 -3.79 31.21 18.76
CA PRO A 205 -2.35 30.94 18.67
C PRO A 205 -1.59 31.39 19.93
N ASP A 206 -2.02 30.92 21.10
CA ASP A 206 -1.39 31.14 22.39
C ASP A 206 -0.97 29.80 23.02
N ALA A 207 0.29 29.72 23.46
CA ALA A 207 0.89 28.47 23.93
C ALA A 207 0.18 27.90 25.19
N VAL A 208 -0.38 28.76 26.04
CA VAL A 208 -1.00 28.32 27.30
C VAL A 208 -2.39 27.74 27.07
N SER A 209 -3.25 28.38 26.28
CA SER A 209 -4.54 27.78 25.93
C SER A 209 -4.37 26.53 25.07
N MET A 210 -3.37 26.49 24.19
CA MET A 210 -3.01 25.28 23.43
C MET A 210 -2.63 24.13 24.38
N LEU A 211 -1.75 24.37 25.36
CA LEU A 211 -1.37 23.34 26.35
C LEU A 211 -2.54 22.91 27.22
N LEU A 212 -3.38 23.85 27.66
CA LEU A 212 -4.58 23.57 28.44
C LEU A 212 -5.56 22.68 27.66
N MET A 213 -5.75 22.93 26.37
CA MET A 213 -6.60 22.11 25.50
C MET A 213 -5.97 20.77 25.12
N MET A 214 -4.64 20.67 25.10
CA MET A 214 -3.95 19.41 24.82
C MET A 214 -4.19 18.37 25.93
N VAL A 215 -4.27 18.79 27.20
CA VAL A 215 -4.48 17.90 28.36
C VAL A 215 -5.74 17.02 28.23
N PRO A 216 -6.96 17.57 28.00
CA PRO A 216 -8.16 16.74 27.88
C PRO A 216 -8.14 15.86 26.62
N LEU A 217 -7.57 16.32 25.50
CA LEU A 217 -7.41 15.50 24.29
C LEU A 217 -6.50 14.29 24.56
N TRP A 218 -5.39 14.50 25.26
CA TRP A 218 -4.47 13.44 25.67
C TRP A 218 -5.12 12.47 26.66
N LEU A 219 -5.90 12.99 27.62
CA LEU A 219 -6.64 12.17 28.59
C LEU A 219 -7.67 11.27 27.89
N LEU A 220 -8.41 11.78 26.90
CA LEU A 220 -9.33 10.98 26.10
C LEU A 220 -8.60 9.85 25.34
N TYR A 221 -7.40 10.11 24.85
CA TYR A 221 -6.57 9.07 24.25
C TYR A 221 -6.15 8.00 25.27
N GLU A 222 -5.81 8.38 26.49
CA GLU A 222 -5.46 7.40 27.53
C GLU A 222 -6.65 6.53 27.95
N VAL A 223 -7.84 7.15 28.07
CA VAL A 223 -9.10 6.44 28.30
C VAL A 223 -9.35 5.43 27.18
N SER A 224 -9.08 5.81 25.91
CA SER A 224 -9.24 4.91 24.78
C SER A 224 -8.34 3.66 24.88
N ILE A 225 -7.09 3.81 25.32
CA ILE A 225 -6.15 2.70 25.55
C ILE A 225 -6.67 1.79 26.68
N TRP A 226 -7.16 2.39 27.75
CA TRP A 226 -7.70 1.65 28.89
C TRP A 226 -8.92 0.81 28.49
N CYS A 227 -9.87 1.40 27.74
CA CYS A 227 -11.03 0.69 27.21
C CYS A 227 -10.62 -0.46 26.28
N ALA A 228 -9.65 -0.24 25.38
CA ALA A 228 -9.11 -1.30 24.52
C ALA A 228 -8.49 -2.45 25.33
N TRP A 229 -7.76 -2.14 26.40
CA TRP A 229 -7.18 -3.14 27.30
C TRP A 229 -8.25 -3.98 28.00
N VAL A 230 -9.33 -3.36 28.48
CA VAL A 230 -10.46 -4.08 29.10
C VAL A 230 -11.10 -5.05 28.10
N VAL A 231 -11.31 -4.62 26.86
CA VAL A 231 -11.87 -5.45 25.78
C VAL A 231 -10.97 -6.64 25.48
N GLU A 232 -9.67 -6.42 25.28
CA GLU A 232 -8.74 -7.50 24.97
C GLU A 232 -8.59 -8.49 26.12
N LYS A 233 -8.58 -8.01 27.37
CA LYS A 233 -8.56 -8.88 28.57
C LYS A 233 -9.80 -9.78 28.63
N ARG A 234 -10.98 -9.27 28.28
CA ARG A 234 -12.22 -10.06 28.20
C ARG A 234 -12.16 -11.09 27.06
N ARG A 235 -11.62 -10.73 25.89
CA ARG A 235 -11.43 -11.64 24.75
C ARG A 235 -10.47 -12.78 25.07
N ARG A 236 -9.31 -12.47 25.67
CA ARG A 236 -8.33 -13.47 26.12
C ARG A 236 -8.90 -14.43 27.18
N ARG A 237 -9.77 -13.95 28.09
CA ARG A 237 -10.46 -14.81 29.06
C ARG A 237 -11.44 -15.79 28.41
N ARG A 238 -12.20 -15.35 27.39
CA ARG A 238 -13.11 -16.23 26.63
C ARG A 238 -12.34 -17.28 25.83
N GLN A 239 -11.27 -16.89 25.14
CA GLN A 239 -10.41 -17.81 24.41
C GLN A 239 -9.72 -18.84 25.30
N ARG A 240 -9.34 -18.47 26.54
CA ARG A 240 -8.81 -19.42 27.54
C ARG A 240 -9.88 -20.38 28.08
N ALA A 241 -11.13 -19.94 28.22
CA ALA A 241 -12.23 -20.81 28.64
C ALA A 241 -12.60 -21.82 27.55
N GLU A 242 -12.62 -21.39 26.28
CA GLU A 242 -12.89 -22.26 25.12
C GLU A 242 -11.70 -23.18 24.81
N GLY A 243 -10.47 -22.66 24.88
CA GLY A 243 -9.23 -23.44 24.71
C GLY A 243 -8.95 -24.42 25.85
N GLY A 244 -9.41 -24.14 27.07
CA GLY A 244 -9.33 -25.06 28.22
C GLY A 244 -10.16 -26.33 28.04
N ALA A 245 -11.33 -26.22 27.41
CA ALA A 245 -12.16 -27.38 27.07
C ALA A 245 -11.54 -28.23 25.95
N ALA A 246 -10.95 -27.59 24.93
CA ALA A 246 -10.26 -28.29 23.84
C ALA A 246 -8.94 -28.94 24.28
N SER A 247 -8.21 -28.33 25.22
CA SER A 247 -6.97 -28.90 25.78
C SER A 247 -7.24 -30.03 26.77
N ALA A 248 -8.36 -30.04 27.49
CA ALA A 248 -8.79 -31.22 28.28
C ALA A 248 -9.15 -32.41 27.38
N ALA A 249 -9.80 -32.18 26.24
CA ALA A 249 -10.08 -33.21 25.24
C ALA A 249 -8.80 -33.70 24.54
N ALA A 250 -7.89 -32.78 24.20
CA ALA A 250 -6.60 -33.13 23.60
C ALA A 250 -5.68 -33.86 24.59
N LEU A 251 -5.69 -33.52 25.88
CA LEU A 251 -4.99 -34.30 26.92
C LEU A 251 -5.62 -35.68 27.13
N GLY A 252 -6.94 -35.80 27.04
CA GLY A 252 -7.61 -37.10 27.06
C GLY A 252 -7.21 -38.00 25.89
N VAL A 253 -7.08 -37.43 24.70
CA VAL A 253 -6.59 -38.14 23.50
C VAL A 253 -5.09 -38.41 23.57
N LEU A 254 -4.28 -37.48 24.09
CA LEU A 254 -2.83 -37.68 24.27
C LEU A 254 -2.51 -38.70 25.37
N LEU A 255 -3.31 -38.79 26.44
CA LEU A 255 -3.20 -39.85 27.46
C LEU A 255 -3.58 -41.23 26.92
N LEU A 256 -4.46 -41.29 25.91
CA LEU A 256 -4.76 -42.52 25.16
C LEU A 256 -3.64 -42.91 24.18
N PHE A 257 -2.86 -41.95 23.68
CA PHE A 257 -1.70 -42.20 22.81
C PHE A 257 -0.35 -42.35 23.58
N ALA A 258 -0.27 -41.92 24.84
CA ALA A 258 0.94 -41.98 25.65
C ALA A 258 1.29 -43.37 26.22
N LEU A 259 0.51 -44.41 25.91
CA LEU A 259 0.84 -45.81 26.19
C LEU A 259 1.74 -46.45 25.11
N GLY A 260 2.21 -45.69 24.11
CA GLY A 260 3.10 -46.21 23.07
C GLY A 260 4.16 -45.22 22.61
N GLY A 261 5.40 -45.43 23.05
CA GLY A 261 6.61 -44.99 22.34
C GLY A 261 7.14 -43.60 22.69
N SER A 262 8.31 -43.58 23.34
CA SER A 262 9.18 -42.40 23.48
C SER A 262 9.69 -41.93 22.11
N LEU A 263 9.32 -40.71 21.72
CA LEU A 263 9.91 -40.03 20.57
C LEU A 263 10.87 -38.94 21.05
N GLU A 264 12.15 -39.23 20.92
CA GLU A 264 13.26 -38.29 21.07
C GLU A 264 13.12 -37.15 20.03
N ALA A 265 13.16 -35.90 20.49
CA ALA A 265 13.14 -34.74 19.62
C ALA A 265 14.51 -34.55 18.93
N GLN A 266 14.56 -34.66 17.60
CA GLN A 266 15.73 -34.31 16.80
C GLN A 266 15.89 -32.78 16.69
N ILE A 267 17.01 -32.28 17.21
CA ILE A 267 17.48 -30.90 17.01
C ILE A 267 18.19 -30.84 15.65
N PRO A 268 17.81 -29.96 14.71
CA PRO A 268 18.52 -29.84 13.44
C PRO A 268 19.89 -29.18 13.65
N SER A 269 20.96 -29.88 13.30
CA SER A 269 22.33 -29.38 13.32
C SER A 269 22.61 -28.48 12.11
N ARG A 270 23.29 -27.36 12.39
CA ARG A 270 23.72 -26.34 11.42
C ARG A 270 24.81 -26.92 10.50
N PRO A 271 24.78 -26.71 9.17
CA PRO A 271 25.82 -27.22 8.28
C PRO A 271 27.14 -26.48 8.50
N PRO A 272 28.30 -27.17 8.38
CA PRO A 272 29.61 -26.55 8.60
C PRO A 272 29.99 -25.61 7.44
N LEU A 273 30.57 -24.46 7.80
CA LEU A 273 31.23 -23.53 6.88
C LEU A 273 32.43 -24.24 6.23
N ARG A 274 32.47 -24.24 4.89
CA ARG A 274 33.64 -24.72 4.13
C ARG A 274 34.78 -23.70 4.23
N PRO A 275 36.03 -24.13 4.45
CA PRO A 275 37.18 -23.22 4.40
C PRO A 275 37.49 -22.81 2.95
N SER A 276 37.72 -21.52 2.76
CA SER A 276 38.22 -20.90 1.53
C SER A 276 39.60 -21.45 1.17
N ARG A 277 39.74 -21.95 -0.06
CA ARG A 277 41.00 -22.47 -0.61
C ARG A 277 41.83 -21.29 -1.17
N PRO A 278 43.18 -21.28 -1.02
CA PRO A 278 43.99 -20.16 -1.47
C PRO A 278 44.14 -20.12 -2.99
N ASP A 279 44.04 -18.92 -3.56
CA ASP A 279 44.33 -18.63 -4.96
C ASP A 279 45.80 -18.95 -5.27
N THR A 280 46.02 -19.90 -6.19
CA THR A 280 47.28 -20.04 -6.91
C THR A 280 47.06 -19.57 -8.34
N GLY A 281 47.74 -18.48 -8.69
CA GLY A 281 47.72 -17.92 -10.03
C GLY A 281 48.20 -18.90 -11.10
N ARG A 282 47.54 -18.83 -12.26
CA ARG A 282 48.10 -19.23 -13.55
C ARG A 282 47.75 -18.18 -14.60
N THR A 283 48.78 -17.50 -15.06
CA THR A 283 48.84 -16.86 -16.37
C THR A 283 48.98 -17.94 -17.45
N ALA A 284 48.19 -17.85 -18.51
CA ALA A 284 48.66 -17.75 -19.91
C ALA A 284 47.65 -18.32 -20.93
N ALA A 285 47.62 -17.60 -22.06
CA ALA A 285 47.34 -18.03 -23.43
C ALA A 285 45.89 -18.07 -23.92
N ASP A 286 45.62 -17.14 -24.83
CA ASP A 286 44.53 -17.12 -25.80
C ASP A 286 44.31 -18.47 -26.46
N THR A 287 43.05 -18.90 -26.48
CA THR A 287 42.43 -19.51 -27.66
C THR A 287 40.96 -19.11 -27.69
N VAL A 288 40.55 -18.50 -28.79
CA VAL A 288 39.18 -18.10 -29.09
C VAL A 288 38.36 -19.37 -29.33
N GLN A 289 37.55 -19.78 -28.35
CA GLN A 289 36.29 -20.53 -28.53
C GLN A 289 35.61 -20.74 -27.16
N GLY A 290 34.34 -20.33 -27.04
CA GLY A 290 33.48 -20.67 -25.90
C GLY A 290 33.68 -19.83 -24.64
N ARG A 291 33.65 -18.49 -24.75
CA ARG A 291 33.59 -17.63 -23.56
C ARG A 291 32.18 -17.68 -22.99
N ALA A 292 32.07 -18.06 -21.72
CA ALA A 292 30.81 -17.98 -20.97
C ALA A 292 30.22 -16.58 -21.10
N LEU A 293 28.96 -16.49 -21.49
CA LEU A 293 28.28 -15.25 -21.80
C LEU A 293 27.82 -14.60 -20.48
N ASP A 294 28.72 -13.87 -19.83
CA ASP A 294 28.37 -13.03 -18.68
C ASP A 294 27.16 -12.15 -19.02
N THR A 295 26.23 -11.98 -18.09
CA THR A 295 25.05 -11.11 -18.23
C THR A 295 25.41 -9.72 -18.77
N ALA A 296 26.56 -9.17 -18.40
CA ALA A 296 27.08 -7.90 -18.92
C ALA A 296 27.48 -7.98 -20.42
N THR A 297 28.02 -9.11 -20.86
CA THR A 297 28.40 -9.39 -22.26
C THR A 297 27.17 -9.69 -23.11
N ALA A 298 26.21 -10.44 -22.56
CA ALA A 298 24.91 -10.72 -23.15
C ALA A 298 24.09 -9.44 -23.36
N ARG A 299 24.19 -8.46 -22.45
CA ARG A 299 23.55 -7.14 -22.62
C ARG A 299 24.10 -6.36 -23.81
N LYS A 300 25.42 -6.44 -24.06
CA LYS A 300 26.07 -5.75 -25.19
C LYS A 300 25.78 -6.38 -26.56
N LEU A 301 25.67 -7.71 -26.61
CA LEU A 301 25.45 -8.46 -27.85
C LEU A 301 23.96 -8.64 -28.19
N GLY A 302 23.07 -8.27 -27.25
CA GLY A 302 21.64 -8.58 -27.33
C GLY A 302 21.36 -10.03 -26.93
N LEU A 303 20.12 -10.29 -26.52
CA LEU A 303 19.69 -11.66 -26.24
C LEU A 303 19.63 -12.48 -27.54
N PRO A 304 19.99 -13.78 -27.47
CA PRO A 304 19.97 -14.64 -28.64
C PRO A 304 18.53 -14.73 -29.19
N THR A 305 18.36 -14.46 -30.49
CA THR A 305 17.05 -14.47 -31.15
C THR A 305 16.51 -15.87 -31.43
N GLY A 306 17.34 -16.89 -31.23
CA GLY A 306 16.97 -18.30 -31.38
C GLY A 306 18.08 -19.24 -30.88
N PRO A 307 17.77 -20.55 -30.83
CA PRO A 307 18.72 -21.57 -30.41
C PRO A 307 19.86 -21.72 -31.42
N SER A 308 21.07 -22.06 -30.95
CA SER A 308 22.23 -22.27 -31.83
C SER A 308 22.11 -23.55 -32.67
N ARG A 309 21.36 -24.53 -32.19
CA ARG A 309 21.12 -25.83 -32.84
C ARG A 309 19.64 -26.00 -33.17
N SER A 310 19.38 -26.82 -34.19
CA SER A 310 18.04 -27.27 -34.55
C SER A 310 18.03 -28.79 -34.68
N PHE A 311 16.89 -29.42 -34.37
CA PHE A 311 16.72 -30.83 -34.62
C PHE A 311 16.46 -31.08 -36.11
N PRO A 312 16.88 -32.24 -36.66
CA PRO A 312 16.48 -32.64 -38.00
C PRO A 312 14.96 -32.70 -38.13
N ALA A 313 14.46 -32.53 -39.36
CA ALA A 313 13.04 -32.65 -39.65
C ALA A 313 12.49 -33.99 -39.15
N SER A 314 11.27 -34.00 -38.59
CA SER A 314 10.69 -35.24 -38.09
C SER A 314 10.31 -36.17 -39.24
N ASP A 315 10.69 -37.44 -39.11
CA ASP A 315 10.28 -38.48 -40.05
C ASP A 315 8.79 -38.82 -39.90
N ALA A 316 8.21 -39.46 -40.93
CA ALA A 316 6.80 -39.86 -40.96
C ALA A 316 6.36 -40.70 -39.74
N VAL A 317 7.28 -41.48 -39.15
CA VAL A 317 7.03 -42.25 -37.91
C VAL A 317 6.90 -41.33 -36.69
N ILE A 318 7.82 -40.39 -36.52
CA ILE A 318 7.79 -39.42 -35.41
C ILE A 318 6.53 -38.57 -35.49
N ASP A 319 6.15 -38.14 -36.70
CA ASP A 319 4.92 -37.37 -36.92
C ASP A 319 3.66 -38.19 -36.61
N SER A 320 3.66 -39.48 -36.92
CA SER A 320 2.56 -40.39 -36.56
C SER A 320 2.47 -40.59 -35.05
N LEU A 321 3.61 -40.74 -34.36
CA LEU A 321 3.66 -40.86 -32.91
C LEU A 321 3.20 -39.57 -32.21
N LYS A 322 3.61 -38.39 -32.71
CA LYS A 322 3.16 -37.08 -32.20
C LYS A 322 1.63 -36.88 -32.30
N LYS A 323 0.96 -37.57 -33.23
CA LYS A 323 -0.51 -37.53 -33.39
C LYS A 323 -1.26 -38.39 -32.37
N LEU A 324 -0.59 -39.31 -31.67
CA LEU A 324 -1.22 -40.16 -30.66
C LEU A 324 -1.58 -39.35 -29.40
N LYS A 325 -2.81 -39.49 -28.91
CA LYS A 325 -3.26 -38.84 -27.67
C LYS A 325 -2.40 -39.29 -26.49
N GLY A 326 -1.79 -38.32 -25.79
CA GLY A 326 -0.96 -38.57 -24.60
C GLY A 326 0.52 -38.80 -24.89
N TYR A 327 0.94 -38.86 -26.15
CA TYR A 327 2.35 -39.01 -26.50
C TYR A 327 3.06 -37.64 -26.47
N ARG A 328 4.06 -37.50 -25.59
CA ARG A 328 4.86 -36.27 -25.45
C ARG A 328 6.31 -36.58 -25.79
N VAL A 329 6.85 -35.91 -26.81
CA VAL A 329 8.23 -36.09 -27.26
C VAL A 329 9.12 -35.07 -26.57
N THR A 330 10.20 -35.56 -25.95
CA THR A 330 11.33 -34.73 -25.51
C THR A 330 12.50 -35.09 -26.41
N GLN A 331 12.97 -34.13 -27.19
CA GLN A 331 14.16 -34.29 -28.03
C GLN A 331 15.36 -33.73 -27.28
N TYR A 332 16.49 -34.43 -27.31
CA TYR A 332 17.73 -33.99 -26.68
C TYR A 332 18.91 -34.32 -27.59
N THR A 333 19.90 -33.42 -27.61
CA THR A 333 21.17 -33.61 -28.30
C THR A 333 22.28 -33.05 -27.43
N SER A 334 23.44 -33.71 -27.43
CA SER A 334 24.61 -33.30 -26.67
C SER A 334 25.85 -34.02 -27.20
N ASP A 335 27.04 -33.53 -26.84
CA ASP A 335 28.30 -34.18 -27.25
C ASP A 335 28.53 -35.49 -26.48
N THR A 336 28.06 -35.56 -25.23
CA THR A 336 28.08 -36.80 -24.44
C THR A 336 26.75 -36.96 -23.72
N LEU A 337 26.13 -38.12 -23.90
CA LEU A 337 24.87 -38.49 -23.28
C LEU A 337 25.06 -39.71 -22.39
N ILE A 338 24.76 -39.57 -21.10
CA ILE A 338 24.87 -40.64 -20.11
C ILE A 338 23.47 -40.88 -19.54
N VAL A 339 22.90 -42.06 -19.77
CA VAL A 339 21.66 -42.51 -19.14
C VAL A 339 22.02 -43.39 -17.96
N GLN A 340 21.66 -42.96 -16.75
CA GLN A 340 21.81 -43.79 -15.55
C GLN A 340 20.49 -44.51 -15.27
N GLY A 341 20.53 -45.84 -15.41
CA GLY A 341 19.43 -46.73 -15.06
C GLY A 341 19.31 -46.91 -13.55
N GLY A 342 18.09 -46.79 -13.03
CA GLY A 342 17.70 -46.89 -11.63
C GLY A 342 16.26 -46.42 -11.48
N ASP A 343 15.74 -46.33 -10.24
CA ASP A 343 14.33 -45.94 -10.03
C ASP A 343 14.00 -44.59 -10.67
N THR A 344 14.92 -43.61 -10.71
CA THR A 344 14.62 -42.23 -11.16
C THR A 344 14.95 -41.89 -12.62
N GLU A 345 15.47 -42.83 -13.42
CA GLU A 345 15.98 -42.68 -14.80
C GLU A 345 16.51 -41.25 -15.11
N THR A 346 17.79 -41.00 -14.76
CA THR A 346 18.41 -39.68 -14.93
C THR A 346 19.27 -39.63 -16.19
N ILE A 347 19.00 -38.65 -17.04
CA ILE A 347 19.73 -38.38 -18.29
C ILE A 347 20.67 -37.20 -18.04
N HIS A 348 21.96 -37.41 -18.25
CA HIS A 348 22.99 -36.38 -18.19
C HIS A 348 23.48 -36.06 -19.60
N LEU A 349 23.26 -34.82 -20.01
CA LEU A 349 23.72 -34.25 -21.26
C LEU A 349 24.91 -33.35 -20.93
N ARG A 350 26.07 -33.62 -21.51
CA ARG A 350 27.30 -32.83 -21.32
C ARG A 350 27.86 -32.34 -22.66
N GLY A 351 28.53 -31.19 -22.60
CA GLY A 351 28.92 -30.44 -23.79
C GLY A 351 27.75 -29.59 -24.26
N THR A 352 27.75 -29.19 -25.52
CA THR A 352 26.70 -28.35 -26.11
C THR A 352 25.32 -29.04 -26.09
N ALA A 353 24.65 -28.98 -24.93
CA ALA A 353 23.43 -29.70 -24.62
C ALA A 353 22.22 -28.86 -25.02
N TYR A 354 21.35 -29.45 -25.81
CA TYR A 354 20.16 -28.81 -26.32
C TYR A 354 18.96 -29.75 -26.17
N VAL A 355 17.89 -29.27 -25.54
CA VAL A 355 16.68 -30.02 -25.23
C VAL A 355 15.47 -29.25 -25.72
N GLU A 356 14.56 -29.93 -26.43
CA GLU A 356 13.28 -29.37 -26.86
C GLU A 356 12.12 -30.25 -26.41
N ARG A 357 11.12 -29.63 -25.78
CA ARG A 357 9.89 -30.29 -25.37
C ARG A 357 8.71 -29.34 -25.49
N GLU A 358 7.70 -29.74 -26.27
CA GLU A 358 6.45 -28.97 -26.45
C GLU A 358 6.66 -27.48 -26.80
N GLY A 359 7.69 -27.18 -27.60
CA GLY A 359 8.03 -25.82 -28.05
C GLY A 359 8.92 -25.02 -27.09
N THR A 360 9.19 -25.53 -25.89
CA THR A 360 10.18 -24.97 -24.97
C THR A 360 11.55 -25.56 -25.29
N LYS A 361 12.53 -24.68 -25.54
CA LYS A 361 13.89 -25.07 -25.96
C LYS A 361 14.89 -24.59 -24.92
N VAL A 362 15.78 -25.46 -24.47
CA VAL A 362 16.81 -25.17 -23.47
C VAL A 362 18.18 -25.54 -24.02
N GLU A 363 19.12 -24.61 -23.96
CA GLU A 363 20.51 -24.78 -24.39
C GLU A 363 21.46 -24.48 -23.22
N SER A 364 22.46 -25.32 -22.96
CA SER A 364 23.44 -25.12 -21.87
C SER A 364 24.66 -26.05 -22.05
N ASP A 365 25.73 -25.86 -21.29
CA ASP A 365 26.91 -26.75 -21.29
C ASP A 365 26.68 -28.11 -20.60
N SER A 366 25.71 -28.15 -19.68
CA SER A 366 25.37 -29.37 -18.97
C SER A 366 23.92 -29.33 -18.55
N ILE A 367 23.14 -30.32 -18.99
CA ILE A 367 21.74 -30.47 -18.62
C ILE A 367 21.55 -31.83 -17.94
N ARG A 368 21.01 -31.82 -16.72
CA ARG A 368 20.57 -33.00 -16.00
C ARG A 368 19.05 -33.06 -16.05
N TYR A 369 18.52 -34.11 -16.67
CA TYR A 369 17.10 -34.35 -16.77
C TYR A 369 16.69 -35.58 -15.96
N GLN A 370 15.77 -35.41 -15.02
CA GLN A 370 15.20 -36.48 -14.20
C GLN A 370 13.80 -36.81 -14.73
N ARG A 371 13.61 -38.02 -15.26
CA ARG A 371 12.38 -38.36 -15.97
C ARG A 371 11.17 -38.47 -15.04
N GLN A 372 11.33 -39.10 -13.88
CA GLN A 372 10.21 -39.31 -12.94
C GLN A 372 9.70 -38.01 -12.30
N SER A 373 10.62 -37.12 -11.91
CA SER A 373 10.29 -35.85 -11.25
C SER A 373 10.04 -34.70 -12.24
N CYS A 374 10.18 -34.96 -13.55
CA CYS A 374 10.12 -33.95 -14.62
C CYS A 374 11.10 -32.78 -14.47
N ARG A 375 12.12 -32.91 -13.61
CA ARG A 375 13.05 -31.83 -13.25
C ARG A 375 14.23 -31.78 -14.21
N LEU A 376 14.47 -30.60 -14.76
CA LEU A 376 15.60 -30.25 -15.62
C LEU A 376 16.48 -29.23 -14.88
N ASP A 377 17.72 -29.60 -14.57
CA ASP A 377 18.71 -28.68 -14.00
C ASP A 377 19.78 -28.41 -15.07
N ALA A 378 20.01 -27.14 -15.42
CA ALA A 378 20.97 -26.72 -16.44
C ALA A 378 22.02 -25.77 -15.85
N VAL A 379 23.28 -25.95 -16.23
CA VAL A 379 24.45 -25.23 -15.70
C VAL A 379 25.44 -24.96 -16.84
N GLY A 380 26.05 -23.78 -16.82
CA GLY A 380 26.94 -23.30 -17.89
C GLY A 380 26.09 -22.60 -18.94
N ASP A 381 25.77 -21.34 -18.63
CA ASP A 381 24.97 -20.41 -19.43
C ASP A 381 23.66 -20.98 -20.00
N PRO A 382 22.75 -21.50 -19.16
CA PRO A 382 21.44 -21.93 -19.62
C PRO A 382 20.66 -20.81 -20.32
N LYS A 383 20.23 -21.10 -21.54
CA LYS A 383 19.37 -20.27 -22.38
C LYS A 383 18.04 -20.99 -22.57
N LEU A 384 16.97 -20.38 -22.09
CA LEU A 384 15.60 -20.85 -22.27
C LEU A 384 14.92 -19.99 -23.33
N PHE A 385 14.47 -20.64 -24.40
CA PHE A 385 13.64 -20.04 -25.43
C PHE A 385 12.22 -20.59 -25.30
N ASP A 386 11.29 -19.71 -24.93
CA ASP A 386 9.88 -20.06 -24.77
C ASP A 386 8.99 -19.05 -25.46
N GLN A 387 8.42 -19.43 -26.61
CA GLN A 387 7.44 -18.77 -27.51
C GLN A 387 7.55 -17.25 -27.81
N ALA A 388 7.96 -16.40 -26.87
CA ALA A 388 8.41 -15.03 -27.09
C ALA A 388 9.19 -14.42 -25.89
N THR A 389 9.80 -15.23 -25.02
CA THR A 389 10.67 -14.76 -23.93
C THR A 389 11.97 -15.56 -23.95
N VAL A 390 13.10 -14.85 -23.98
CA VAL A 390 14.43 -15.44 -23.93
C VAL A 390 15.03 -15.14 -22.57
N LEU A 391 15.37 -16.19 -21.84
CA LEU A 391 15.98 -16.10 -20.52
C LEU A 391 17.37 -16.71 -20.58
N VAL A 392 18.37 -15.94 -20.21
CA VAL A 392 19.76 -16.39 -20.11
C VAL A 392 20.21 -16.19 -18.67
N GLY A 393 20.88 -17.16 -18.06
CA GLY A 393 21.43 -16.99 -16.71
C GLY A 393 22.59 -17.95 -16.47
N GLU A 394 23.05 -18.05 -15.23
CA GLU A 394 24.19 -18.92 -14.87
C GLU A 394 23.74 -20.36 -14.54
N THR A 395 22.61 -20.48 -13.84
CA THR A 395 22.01 -21.75 -13.46
C THR A 395 20.51 -21.70 -13.60
N MET A 396 19.91 -22.84 -13.93
CA MET A 396 18.48 -22.96 -14.19
C MET A 396 17.96 -24.27 -13.62
N ALA A 397 16.82 -24.20 -12.93
CA ALA A 397 16.04 -25.36 -12.53
C ALA A 397 14.64 -25.21 -13.12
N TYR A 398 14.20 -26.18 -13.92
CA TYR A 398 12.95 -26.11 -14.69
C TYR A 398 12.17 -27.42 -14.58
N ASP A 399 10.92 -27.33 -14.15
CA ASP A 399 9.94 -28.42 -14.16
C ASP A 399 9.25 -28.47 -15.53
N THR A 400 9.56 -29.50 -16.29
CA THR A 400 9.03 -29.72 -17.64
C THR A 400 7.56 -30.15 -17.68
N CYS A 401 6.99 -30.61 -16.56
CA CYS A 401 5.60 -31.05 -16.49
C CYS A 401 4.65 -29.90 -16.15
N VAL A 402 5.08 -28.99 -15.26
CA VAL A 402 4.31 -27.79 -14.89
C VAL A 402 4.71 -26.56 -15.73
N LYS A 403 5.81 -26.65 -16.50
CA LYS A 403 6.38 -25.55 -17.31
C LYS A 403 6.74 -24.34 -16.44
N ARG A 404 7.42 -24.60 -15.34
CA ARG A 404 7.86 -23.59 -14.35
C ARG A 404 9.32 -23.77 -14.03
N GLY A 405 10.06 -22.68 -13.89
CA GLY A 405 11.45 -22.77 -13.47
C GLY A 405 11.97 -21.51 -12.82
N THR A 406 13.15 -21.63 -12.24
CA THR A 406 13.93 -20.54 -11.65
C THR A 406 15.27 -20.45 -12.34
N VAL A 407 15.71 -19.23 -12.63
CA VAL A 407 16.98 -18.91 -13.27
C VAL A 407 17.69 -17.90 -12.38
N HIS A 408 18.92 -18.22 -11.97
CA HIS A 408 19.75 -17.33 -11.16
C HIS A 408 20.60 -16.43 -12.03
N ASN A 409 20.81 -15.18 -11.58
CA ASN A 409 21.47 -14.12 -12.36
C ASN A 409 20.95 -14.07 -13.80
N ALA A 410 19.64 -14.12 -13.92
CA ALA A 410 18.97 -14.17 -15.21
C ALA A 410 18.92 -12.78 -15.84
N LEU A 411 19.12 -12.73 -17.15
CA LEU A 411 18.92 -11.61 -18.06
C LEU A 411 17.79 -11.99 -19.02
N THR A 412 16.85 -11.07 -19.19
CA THR A 412 15.76 -11.19 -20.16
C THR A 412 15.39 -9.79 -20.63
N ASP A 413 14.95 -9.71 -21.87
CA ASP A 413 14.43 -8.51 -22.47
C ASP A 413 12.97 -8.70 -22.86
N PHE A 414 12.27 -7.57 -22.98
CA PHE A 414 10.90 -7.56 -23.41
C PHE A 414 10.61 -6.25 -24.14
N GLN A 415 9.84 -6.36 -25.21
CA GLN A 415 9.35 -5.20 -25.96
C GLN A 415 8.01 -4.75 -25.40
N GLN A 416 7.95 -3.50 -24.94
CA GLN A 416 6.84 -2.86 -24.25
C GLN A 416 6.33 -1.65 -25.05
N GLY A 417 5.47 -1.89 -26.05
CA GLY A 417 5.01 -0.82 -26.94
C GLY A 417 6.17 -0.33 -27.82
N SER A 418 6.69 0.88 -27.55
CA SER A 418 7.90 1.41 -28.19
C SER A 418 9.14 1.36 -27.28
N ALA A 419 9.01 0.89 -26.04
CA ALA A 419 10.09 0.84 -25.07
C ALA A 419 10.62 -0.60 -24.95
N HIS A 420 11.94 -0.74 -25.02
CA HIS A 420 12.63 -1.99 -24.74
C HIS A 420 12.98 -2.04 -23.24
N TRP A 421 12.56 -3.08 -22.52
CA TRP A 421 12.89 -3.23 -21.10
C TRP A 421 13.77 -4.45 -20.89
N ILE A 422 14.84 -4.22 -20.15
CA ILE A 422 15.81 -5.23 -19.76
C ILE A 422 15.65 -5.46 -18.26
N VAL A 423 15.54 -6.74 -17.89
CA VAL A 423 15.44 -7.16 -16.50
C VAL A 423 16.61 -8.08 -16.17
N THR A 424 17.26 -7.82 -15.04
CA THR A 424 18.30 -8.69 -14.48
C THR A 424 18.03 -9.06 -13.03
N GLY A 425 18.27 -10.30 -12.63
CA GLY A 425 18.20 -10.74 -11.24
C GLY A 425 17.79 -12.21 -11.12
N ASP A 426 17.28 -12.62 -9.96
CA ASP A 426 16.74 -13.96 -9.78
C ASP A 426 15.32 -14.03 -10.36
N LEU A 427 15.13 -14.77 -11.44
CA LEU A 427 13.86 -14.82 -12.15
C LEU A 427 13.21 -16.20 -12.05
N ALA A 428 11.91 -16.23 -11.75
CA ALA A 428 11.08 -17.42 -11.85
C ALA A 428 10.09 -17.26 -12.99
N VAL A 429 10.11 -18.21 -13.93
CA VAL A 429 9.26 -18.24 -15.11
C VAL A 429 8.14 -19.26 -14.93
N ASP A 430 6.94 -18.87 -15.27
CA ASP A 430 5.77 -19.74 -15.46
C ASP A 430 5.32 -19.60 -16.90
N SER A 431 5.88 -20.47 -17.75
CA SER A 431 5.62 -20.55 -19.19
C SER A 431 4.16 -20.89 -19.49
N GLY A 432 3.53 -21.74 -18.66
CA GLY A 432 2.14 -22.16 -18.83
C GLY A 432 1.13 -21.01 -18.69
N SER A 433 1.41 -20.02 -17.84
CA SER A 433 0.54 -18.86 -17.63
C SER A 433 1.11 -17.53 -18.13
N THR A 434 2.24 -17.54 -18.85
CA THR A 434 2.95 -16.34 -19.34
C THR A 434 3.25 -15.33 -18.23
N ARG A 435 3.67 -15.84 -17.06
CA ARG A 435 4.00 -15.01 -15.89
C ARG A 435 5.48 -15.11 -15.58
N LEU A 436 6.07 -13.96 -15.25
CA LEU A 436 7.44 -13.86 -14.76
C LEU A 436 7.43 -13.24 -13.38
N TYR A 437 8.22 -13.79 -12.48
CA TYR A 437 8.45 -13.26 -11.15
C TYR A 437 9.94 -12.96 -11.01
N GLY A 438 10.28 -11.83 -10.39
CA GLY A 438 11.66 -11.46 -10.10
C GLY A 438 11.84 -11.26 -8.60
N ALA A 439 12.97 -11.71 -8.07
CA ALA A 439 13.46 -11.36 -6.75
C ALA A 439 14.79 -10.60 -6.92
N ASN A 440 15.00 -9.56 -6.12
CA ASN A 440 16.19 -8.71 -6.14
C ASN A 440 16.59 -8.32 -7.59
N SER A 441 15.62 -7.79 -8.33
CA SER A 441 15.75 -7.56 -9.77
C SER A 441 15.97 -6.10 -10.09
N ASN A 442 16.87 -5.83 -11.01
CA ASN A 442 17.10 -4.52 -11.61
C ASN A 442 16.38 -4.42 -12.96
N ILE A 443 15.67 -3.32 -13.16
CA ILE A 443 14.85 -3.07 -14.35
C ILE A 443 15.33 -1.77 -15.00
N THR A 444 15.66 -1.80 -16.29
CA THR A 444 16.08 -0.61 -17.04
C THR A 444 15.57 -0.65 -18.47
N SER A 445 15.50 0.50 -19.13
CA SER A 445 15.32 0.57 -20.59
C SER A 445 16.60 0.97 -21.31
N ASP A 446 17.71 1.08 -20.59
CA ASP A 446 19.00 1.43 -21.15
C ASP A 446 19.74 0.16 -21.61
N ASP A 447 20.22 0.18 -22.85
CA ASP A 447 20.95 -0.93 -23.47
C ASP A 447 22.44 -0.95 -23.06
N ASN A 448 22.91 0.08 -22.34
CA ASN A 448 24.30 0.15 -21.87
C ASN A 448 24.66 -0.99 -20.87
N PRO A 449 25.89 -1.54 -20.92
CA PRO A 449 26.37 -2.56 -19.99
C PRO A 449 26.27 -2.12 -18.52
N VAL A 450 26.63 -0.87 -18.25
CA VAL A 450 26.36 -0.17 -16.99
C VAL A 450 25.23 0.81 -17.31
N PRO A 451 24.01 0.57 -16.82
CA PRO A 451 22.88 1.40 -17.20
C PRO A 451 22.98 2.76 -16.52
N ASP A 452 22.73 3.83 -17.27
CA ASP A 452 22.70 5.19 -16.75
C ASP A 452 21.60 5.37 -15.69
N TYR A 453 20.55 4.55 -15.78
CA TYR A 453 19.53 4.47 -14.76
C TYR A 453 18.95 3.05 -14.64
N HIS A 454 18.56 2.66 -13.43
CA HIS A 454 17.84 1.41 -13.22
C HIS A 454 16.94 1.49 -11.99
N PHE A 455 15.86 0.71 -11.98
CA PHE A 455 15.03 0.49 -10.82
C PHE A 455 15.48 -0.79 -10.13
N ALA A 456 16.05 -0.67 -8.94
CA ALA A 456 16.33 -1.82 -8.08
C ALA A 456 15.04 -2.21 -7.34
N THR A 457 14.62 -3.46 -7.48
CA THR A 457 13.35 -3.94 -6.94
C THR A 457 13.52 -5.21 -6.11
N GLY A 458 12.84 -5.28 -4.97
CA GLY A 458 12.90 -6.48 -4.12
C GLY A 458 12.09 -7.65 -4.69
N GLN A 459 10.88 -7.34 -5.18
CA GLN A 459 9.96 -8.30 -5.79
C GLN A 459 9.35 -7.67 -7.05
N MET A 460 9.35 -8.41 -8.14
CA MET A 460 8.73 -8.03 -9.40
C MET A 460 7.77 -9.12 -9.86
N LYS A 461 6.68 -8.72 -10.50
CA LYS A 461 5.76 -9.60 -11.19
C LYS A 461 5.36 -9.01 -12.53
N TRP A 462 5.50 -9.82 -13.57
CA TRP A 462 4.98 -9.54 -14.91
C TRP A 462 3.84 -10.49 -15.23
N LEU A 463 2.68 -9.92 -15.58
CA LEU A 463 1.49 -10.62 -16.03
C LEU A 463 1.29 -10.45 -17.54
N ASN A 464 1.19 -11.57 -18.26
CA ASN A 464 0.76 -11.65 -19.66
C ASN A 464 1.47 -10.65 -20.59
N LYS A 465 2.76 -10.38 -20.37
CA LYS A 465 3.59 -9.43 -21.15
C LYS A 465 3.09 -7.98 -21.17
N ASN A 466 2.06 -7.65 -20.41
CA ASN A 466 1.33 -6.38 -20.53
C ASN A 466 1.24 -5.59 -19.22
N VAL A 467 1.46 -6.22 -18.07
CA VAL A 467 1.36 -5.53 -16.79
C VAL A 467 2.55 -5.91 -15.93
N MET A 468 3.35 -4.90 -15.59
CA MET A 468 4.52 -5.04 -14.71
C MET A 468 4.23 -4.35 -13.38
N VAL A 469 4.47 -5.07 -12.28
CA VAL A 469 4.33 -4.55 -10.92
C VAL A 469 5.59 -4.91 -10.14
N ALA A 470 6.24 -3.92 -9.52
CA ALA A 470 7.42 -4.19 -8.69
C ALA A 470 7.36 -3.42 -7.36
N ARG A 471 7.91 -4.01 -6.30
CA ARG A 471 7.90 -3.47 -4.92
C ARG A 471 9.02 -4.05 -4.05
N PRO A 472 9.53 -3.29 -3.07
CA PRO A 472 9.73 -1.84 -3.19
C PRO A 472 10.61 -1.55 -4.42
N ALA A 473 10.50 -0.37 -5.01
CA ALA A 473 11.30 0.03 -6.17
C ALA A 473 12.11 1.28 -5.84
N VAL A 474 13.42 1.24 -6.08
CA VAL A 474 14.33 2.37 -5.87
C VAL A 474 14.95 2.76 -7.19
N LEU A 475 14.75 4.00 -7.60
CA LEU A 475 15.38 4.56 -8.79
C LEU A 475 16.82 4.95 -8.47
N TYR A 476 17.75 4.32 -9.19
CA TYR A 476 19.15 4.67 -9.25
C TYR A 476 19.44 5.38 -10.57
N ILE A 477 20.21 6.47 -10.51
CA ILE A 477 20.89 7.03 -11.68
C ILE A 477 22.38 6.80 -11.43
N HIS A 478 23.01 6.06 -12.35
CA HIS A 478 24.26 5.35 -12.10
C HIS A 478 24.17 4.58 -10.77
N ASP A 479 24.98 4.94 -9.77
CA ASP A 479 25.03 4.28 -8.46
C ASP A 479 24.37 5.10 -7.34
N VAL A 480 23.71 6.22 -7.66
CA VAL A 480 23.11 7.12 -6.67
C VAL A 480 21.61 6.84 -6.53
N PRO A 481 21.11 6.45 -5.34
CA PRO A 481 19.68 6.29 -5.10
C PRO A 481 19.00 7.67 -5.03
N ILE A 482 18.07 7.93 -5.94
CA ILE A 482 17.37 9.22 -6.02
C ILE A 482 15.99 9.17 -5.38
N MET A 483 15.22 8.12 -5.68
CA MET A 483 13.81 8.07 -5.32
C MET A 483 13.43 6.66 -4.88
N TRP A 484 12.86 6.57 -3.68
CA TRP A 484 12.25 5.35 -3.17
C TRP A 484 10.74 5.38 -3.42
N LEU A 485 10.22 4.32 -4.06
CA LEU A 485 8.81 4.13 -4.37
C LEU A 485 8.32 2.84 -3.70
N PRO A 486 7.17 2.86 -2.99
CA PRO A 486 6.64 1.65 -2.34
C PRO A 486 6.25 0.58 -3.37
N PHE A 487 5.80 1.00 -4.56
CA PHE A 487 5.58 0.14 -5.71
C PHE A 487 5.67 0.95 -7.01
N ILE A 488 6.06 0.29 -8.09
CA ILE A 488 5.88 0.77 -9.46
C ILE A 488 4.88 -0.12 -10.18
N PHE A 489 4.02 0.49 -10.98
CA PHE A 489 3.02 -0.18 -11.79
C PHE A 489 3.08 0.39 -13.20
N GLN A 490 3.22 -0.48 -14.19
CA GLN A 490 3.23 -0.10 -15.59
C GLN A 490 2.35 -1.04 -16.40
N ASP A 491 1.34 -0.48 -17.07
CA ASP A 491 0.45 -1.19 -17.98
C ASP A 491 0.75 -0.75 -19.42
N VAL A 492 0.98 -1.73 -20.30
CA VAL A 492 1.41 -1.57 -21.70
C VAL A 492 0.25 -1.66 -22.67
N ARG A 493 -0.92 -2.11 -22.19
CA ARG A 493 -2.06 -2.33 -23.07
C ARG A 493 -2.39 -1.02 -23.79
N ARG A 494 -2.54 -1.09 -25.11
CA ARG A 494 -2.91 0.07 -25.93
C ARG A 494 -4.24 0.65 -25.42
N GLY A 495 -4.32 1.98 -25.30
CA GLY A 495 -5.52 2.70 -24.87
C GLY A 495 -5.30 3.61 -23.65
N ARG A 496 -6.40 4.12 -23.09
CA ARG A 496 -6.39 4.94 -21.88
C ARG A 496 -6.13 4.03 -20.67
N ARG A 497 -4.95 4.15 -20.02
CA ARG A 497 -4.62 3.37 -18.81
C ARG A 497 -3.89 4.23 -17.77
N SER A 498 -4.13 3.92 -16.50
CA SER A 498 -3.47 4.60 -15.40
C SER A 498 -1.98 4.30 -15.37
N GLY A 499 -1.15 5.32 -15.16
CA GLY A 499 0.30 5.17 -15.13
C GLY A 499 1.04 6.45 -14.79
N ILE A 500 2.30 6.30 -14.41
CA ILE A 500 3.22 7.43 -14.21
C ILE A 500 3.53 8.04 -15.58
N LEU A 501 3.45 9.37 -15.66
CA LEU A 501 3.88 10.09 -16.86
C LEU A 501 5.41 10.05 -16.95
N VAL A 502 5.93 9.70 -18.12
CA VAL A 502 7.39 9.67 -18.35
C VAL A 502 7.92 11.11 -18.32
N PRO A 503 8.79 11.46 -17.37
CA PRO A 503 9.36 12.80 -17.29
C PRO A 503 10.21 13.08 -18.53
N ARG A 504 10.15 14.30 -19.02
CA ARG A 504 11.02 14.79 -20.09
C ARG A 504 12.00 15.79 -19.51
N PHE A 505 13.28 15.45 -19.60
CA PHE A 505 14.37 16.33 -19.21
C PHE A 505 14.85 17.06 -20.45
N GLY A 506 14.90 18.39 -20.39
CA GLY A 506 15.41 19.20 -21.49
C GLY A 506 16.52 20.14 -21.04
N LEU A 507 17.60 20.14 -21.83
CA LEU A 507 18.70 21.09 -21.76
C LEU A 507 18.62 21.94 -23.03
N SER A 508 18.09 23.15 -22.94
CA SER A 508 17.76 23.94 -24.15
C SER A 508 18.93 24.71 -24.77
N ASP A 509 20.18 24.51 -24.35
CA ASP A 509 21.34 25.18 -24.93
C ASP A 509 22.54 24.22 -25.07
N ILE A 510 22.60 23.47 -26.18
CA ILE A 510 23.84 22.80 -26.60
C ILE A 510 24.65 23.71 -27.56
N VAL A 511 24.06 24.80 -28.09
CA VAL A 511 24.70 25.62 -29.16
C VAL A 511 24.64 27.15 -28.91
N ARG A 512 24.49 27.65 -27.68
CA ARG A 512 24.64 29.10 -27.40
C ARG A 512 25.47 29.43 -26.16
N PRO A 513 26.31 30.49 -26.21
CA PRO A 513 27.23 30.86 -25.14
C PRO A 513 26.56 31.80 -24.12
N THR A 514 25.33 31.54 -23.71
CA THR A 514 24.68 32.35 -22.66
C THR A 514 24.89 31.71 -21.28
N ARG A 515 25.38 32.50 -20.32
CA ARG A 515 25.79 32.08 -18.95
C ARG A 515 24.67 31.50 -18.07
N ARG A 516 23.42 31.36 -18.54
CA ARG A 516 22.29 30.87 -17.74
C ARG A 516 21.77 29.55 -18.33
N TYR A 517 22.07 28.45 -17.65
CA TYR A 517 21.57 27.12 -17.98
C TYR A 517 20.07 27.01 -17.69
N GLN A 518 19.22 26.99 -18.72
CA GLN A 518 17.78 26.77 -18.56
C GLN A 518 17.47 25.26 -18.55
N ARG A 519 17.55 24.66 -17.36
CA ARG A 519 17.14 23.27 -17.12
C ARG A 519 15.63 23.20 -16.98
N HIS A 520 14.99 22.20 -17.57
CA HIS A 520 13.59 21.95 -17.29
C HIS A 520 13.27 20.46 -17.19
N VAL A 521 12.30 20.15 -16.33
CA VAL A 521 11.72 18.82 -16.20
C VAL A 521 10.22 18.96 -16.43
N ALA A 522 9.73 18.37 -17.51
CA ALA A 522 8.31 18.40 -17.88
C ALA A 522 7.66 17.02 -17.70
N ASN A 523 6.34 16.97 -17.59
CA ASN A 523 5.54 15.75 -17.44
C ASN A 523 5.83 14.94 -16.16
N LEU A 524 6.22 15.57 -15.05
CA LEU A 524 6.27 14.89 -13.76
C LEU A 524 4.84 14.73 -13.23
N GLY A 525 4.26 13.56 -13.37
CA GLY A 525 2.86 13.40 -13.00
C GLY A 525 2.30 12.00 -13.10
N TYR A 526 0.99 11.91 -12.94
CA TYR A 526 0.24 10.67 -13.02
C TYR A 526 -1.01 10.85 -13.88
N TYR A 527 -1.21 9.91 -14.79
CA TYR A 527 -2.45 9.79 -15.55
C TYR A 527 -3.30 8.70 -14.89
N PHE A 528 -4.52 9.06 -14.49
CA PHE A 528 -5.46 8.20 -13.80
C PHE A 528 -6.70 8.02 -14.66
N VAL A 529 -6.97 6.78 -15.06
CA VAL A 529 -8.17 6.40 -15.81
C VAL A 529 -9.11 5.72 -14.83
N VAL A 530 -10.26 6.36 -14.57
CA VAL A 530 -11.26 5.84 -13.62
C VAL A 530 -12.07 4.74 -14.28
N ASN A 531 -12.49 5.00 -15.53
CA ASN A 531 -13.26 4.08 -16.37
C ASN A 531 -13.04 4.46 -17.84
N ASP A 532 -13.71 3.76 -18.75
CA ASP A 532 -13.55 3.99 -20.19
C ASP A 532 -14.03 5.38 -20.65
N TYR A 533 -14.75 6.12 -19.79
CA TYR A 533 -15.35 7.42 -20.09
C TYR A 533 -14.61 8.59 -19.45
N VAL A 534 -14.03 8.42 -18.26
CA VAL A 534 -13.47 9.47 -17.40
C VAL A 534 -11.98 9.21 -17.17
N ASP A 535 -11.16 10.21 -17.49
CA ASP A 535 -9.76 10.26 -17.08
C ASP A 535 -9.40 11.57 -16.37
N PHE A 536 -8.30 11.51 -15.63
CA PHE A 536 -7.66 12.61 -14.93
C PHE A 536 -6.16 12.56 -15.22
N LEU A 537 -5.57 13.65 -15.66
CA LEU A 537 -4.15 13.84 -15.85
C LEU A 537 -3.70 14.93 -14.91
N ILE A 538 -2.76 14.61 -14.02
CA ILE A 538 -2.11 15.58 -13.15
C ILE A 538 -0.63 15.57 -13.50
N SER A 539 -0.07 16.70 -13.93
CA SER A 539 1.36 16.82 -14.23
C SER A 539 1.95 18.14 -13.76
N GLY A 540 3.22 18.12 -13.40
CA GLY A 540 4.03 19.28 -13.06
C GLY A 540 5.16 19.47 -14.06
N ASP A 541 5.37 20.71 -14.49
CA ASP A 541 6.52 21.12 -15.28
C ASP A 541 7.33 22.12 -14.46
N TRP A 542 8.61 21.83 -14.22
CA TRP A 542 9.54 22.69 -13.51
C TRP A 542 10.56 23.27 -14.50
N TYR A 543 10.63 24.60 -14.59
CA TYR A 543 11.63 25.32 -15.36
C TYR A 543 12.53 26.12 -14.41
N ALA A 544 13.83 25.82 -14.43
CA ALA A 544 14.84 26.52 -13.62
C ALA A 544 14.81 28.03 -13.91
N ASP A 545 14.80 28.84 -12.85
CA ASP A 545 14.80 30.32 -12.89
C ASP A 545 13.63 30.96 -13.67
N ARG A 546 12.53 30.23 -13.90
CA ARG A 546 11.33 30.77 -14.55
C ARG A 546 10.05 30.51 -13.77
N TYR A 547 9.52 29.30 -13.80
CA TYR A 547 8.23 28.97 -13.20
C TYR A 547 8.08 27.47 -12.92
N LEU A 548 7.21 27.15 -11.97
CA LEU A 548 6.64 25.83 -11.75
C LEU A 548 5.19 25.85 -12.23
N ALA A 549 4.84 24.99 -13.18
CA ALA A 549 3.49 24.88 -13.72
C ALA A 549 2.87 23.55 -13.30
N PHE A 550 1.64 23.60 -12.79
CA PHE A 550 0.82 22.41 -12.55
C PHE A 550 -0.31 22.37 -13.58
N LYS A 551 -0.50 21.21 -14.21
CA LYS A 551 -1.53 20.94 -15.20
C LYS A 551 -2.45 19.87 -14.65
N GLY A 552 -3.74 20.19 -14.59
CA GLY A 552 -4.83 19.24 -14.36
C GLY A 552 -5.69 19.18 -15.61
N GLN A 553 -5.83 18.01 -16.21
CA GLN A 553 -6.75 17.78 -17.32
C GLN A 553 -7.72 16.66 -16.96
N THR A 554 -8.99 16.83 -17.27
CA THR A 554 -9.98 15.75 -17.21
C THR A 554 -10.68 15.64 -18.55
N ARG A 555 -10.92 14.41 -19.02
CA ARG A 555 -11.70 14.15 -20.22
C ARG A 555 -12.85 13.22 -19.86
N TYR A 556 -14.06 13.70 -20.14
CA TYR A 556 -15.30 12.96 -19.96
C TYR A 556 -15.95 12.71 -21.33
N ARG A 557 -16.06 11.44 -21.73
CA ARG A 557 -16.76 11.04 -22.96
C ARG A 557 -18.19 10.63 -22.63
N TRP A 558 -19.12 11.56 -22.86
CA TRP A 558 -20.53 11.36 -22.52
C TRP A 558 -21.26 10.37 -23.46
N LEU A 559 -20.91 10.34 -24.75
CA LEU A 559 -21.56 9.49 -25.76
C LEU A 559 -21.34 7.99 -25.55
N ASP A 560 -20.15 7.58 -25.11
CA ASP A 560 -19.82 6.17 -24.93
C ASP A 560 -20.52 5.55 -23.69
N HIS A 561 -21.17 6.36 -22.83
CA HIS A 561 -21.92 5.90 -21.66
C HIS A 561 -23.29 5.27 -22.02
N PHE A 562 -23.80 5.53 -23.23
CA PHE A 562 -25.13 5.11 -23.68
C PHE A 562 -25.11 4.10 -24.84
N ILE A 563 -23.92 3.70 -25.29
CA ILE A 563 -23.68 2.63 -26.29
C ILE A 563 -23.06 1.47 -25.54
#